data_AF-A0A6S7KE50-F1
#
_entry.id   AF-A0A6S7KE50-F1
#
_cell.length_a   1.000
_cell.length_b   1.000
_cell.length_c   1.000
_cell.angle_alpha   90.00
_cell.angle_beta   90.00
_cell.angle_gamma   90.00
#
_symmetry.space_group_name_H-M   'P 1'
#
loop_
_entity.id
_entity.type
_entity.pdbx_description
1 polymer ?
#
loop_
_entity_poly.entity_id
_entity_poly.type
_entity_poly.pdbx_seq_one_letter_code
_entity_poly.pdbx_strand_id
1 'polypeptide(L)'
;MLEDILFHYLNMGASQFLKDFRMEYKVKKNAELRKTVTQRKEKRQEKNDSVPFKDIESDRSENKIVSHGRLVGFTNKYKDAGLCRVYNKSQLLMLCEAYGVRVTNRSNKTVLSNKLMEAITTHACIPFIYPVNDRQYTVVQSSEVDGQFRIRLRLTNAI
;
A
#
# COMPACT_ATOMS: atom_id res chain seq x y z
N MET A 1 -42.65 -58.00 -12.13
CA MET A 1 -41.31 -58.64 -12.04
C MET A 1 -40.28 -57.91 -12.90
N LEU A 2 -40.39 -57.86 -14.23
CA LEU A 2 -39.38 -57.16 -15.06
C LEU A 2 -39.44 -55.63 -14.91
N GLU A 3 -40.66 -55.07 -14.86
CA GLU A 3 -40.89 -53.64 -14.65
C GLU A 3 -40.39 -53.16 -13.28
N ASP A 4 -40.59 -53.95 -12.22
CA ASP A 4 -40.13 -53.62 -10.87
C ASP A 4 -38.60 -53.54 -10.79
N ILE A 5 -37.92 -54.45 -11.48
CA ILE A 5 -36.46 -54.47 -11.57
C ILE A 5 -35.97 -53.24 -12.36
N LEU A 6 -36.61 -52.92 -13.48
CA LEU A 6 -36.31 -51.72 -14.27
C LEU A 6 -36.50 -50.42 -13.46
N PHE A 7 -37.62 -50.30 -12.73
CA PHE A 7 -37.88 -49.17 -11.84
C PHE A 7 -36.85 -49.08 -10.71
N HIS A 8 -36.43 -50.21 -10.15
CA HIS A 8 -35.40 -50.23 -9.12
C HIS A 8 -34.07 -49.68 -9.62
N TYR A 9 -33.60 -50.12 -10.80
CA TYR A 9 -32.36 -49.60 -11.39
C TYR A 9 -32.45 -48.14 -11.82
N LEU A 10 -33.60 -47.70 -12.36
CA LEU A 10 -33.86 -46.29 -12.66
C LEU A 10 -33.79 -45.43 -11.40
N ASN A 11 -34.41 -45.87 -10.31
CA ASN A 11 -34.38 -45.16 -9.04
C ASN A 11 -32.99 -45.14 -8.40
N MET A 12 -32.22 -46.23 -8.52
CA MET A 12 -30.81 -46.25 -8.11
C MET A 12 -29.98 -45.27 -8.93
N GLY A 13 -30.14 -45.25 -10.26
CA GLY A 13 -29.43 -44.34 -11.14
C GLY A 13 -29.76 -42.86 -10.85
N ALA A 14 -31.05 -42.54 -10.68
CA ALA A 14 -31.50 -41.20 -10.32
C ALA A 14 -30.96 -40.77 -8.94
N SER A 15 -30.96 -41.67 -7.96
CA SER A 15 -30.43 -41.42 -6.62
C SER A 15 -28.92 -41.19 -6.63
N GLN A 16 -28.19 -41.96 -7.43
CA GLN A 16 -26.74 -41.82 -7.60
C GLN A 16 -26.41 -40.50 -8.30
N PHE A 17 -27.13 -40.14 -9.37
CA PHE A 17 -26.98 -38.85 -10.04
C PHE A 17 -27.18 -37.67 -9.08
N LEU A 18 -28.25 -37.68 -8.28
CA LEU A 18 -28.51 -36.60 -7.31
C LEU A 18 -27.42 -36.51 -6.24
N LYS A 19 -26.88 -37.66 -5.81
CA LYS A 19 -25.76 -37.72 -4.87
C LYS A 19 -24.51 -37.06 -5.48
N ASP A 20 -24.16 -37.44 -6.70
CA ASP A 20 -22.98 -36.94 -7.40
C ASP A 20 -23.10 -35.44 -7.70
N PHE A 21 -24.26 -35.00 -8.19
CA PHE A 21 -24.53 -33.58 -8.44
C PHE A 21 -24.38 -32.73 -7.15
N ARG A 22 -24.94 -33.20 -6.03
CA ARG A 22 -24.79 -32.51 -4.73
C ARG A 22 -23.34 -32.48 -4.25
N MET A 23 -22.60 -33.58 -4.46
CA MET A 23 -21.20 -33.66 -4.09
C MET A 23 -20.35 -32.71 -4.94
N GLU A 24 -20.54 -32.70 -6.25
CA GLU A 24 -19.84 -31.80 -7.16
C GLU A 24 -20.12 -30.33 -6.82
N TYR A 25 -21.38 -29.98 -6.55
CA TYR A 25 -21.74 -28.64 -6.12
C TYR A 25 -21.06 -28.24 -4.81
N LYS A 26 -21.02 -29.13 -3.80
CA LYS A 26 -20.31 -28.89 -2.54
C LYS A 26 -18.81 -28.70 -2.76
N VAL A 27 -18.20 -29.51 -3.63
CA VAL A 27 -16.77 -29.40 -3.96
C VAL A 27 -16.47 -28.06 -4.63
N LYS A 28 -17.28 -27.65 -5.63
CA LYS A 28 -17.15 -26.34 -6.29
C LYS A 28 -17.25 -25.19 -5.29
N LYS A 29 -18.30 -25.20 -4.46
CA LYS A 29 -18.51 -24.18 -3.40
C LYS A 29 -17.32 -24.13 -2.42
N ASN A 30 -16.81 -25.28 -2.00
CA ASN A 30 -15.66 -25.34 -1.09
C ASN A 30 -14.37 -24.85 -1.75
N ALA A 31 -14.15 -25.16 -3.03
CA ALA A 31 -13.00 -24.68 -3.78
C ALA A 31 -13.04 -23.15 -3.92
N GLU A 32 -14.19 -22.57 -4.26
CA GLU A 32 -14.40 -21.12 -4.29
C GLU A 32 -14.16 -20.49 -2.91
N LEU A 33 -14.73 -21.07 -1.86
CA LEU A 33 -14.51 -20.59 -0.50
C LEU A 33 -13.01 -20.60 -0.13
N ARG A 34 -12.30 -21.69 -0.43
CA ARG A 34 -10.85 -21.79 -0.18
C ARG A 34 -10.08 -20.68 -0.92
N LYS A 35 -10.39 -20.43 -2.20
CA LYS A 35 -9.77 -19.33 -2.96
C LYS A 35 -9.99 -17.98 -2.28
N THR A 36 -11.21 -17.68 -1.84
CA THR A 36 -11.51 -16.40 -1.16
C THR A 36 -10.82 -16.30 0.20
N VAL A 37 -10.74 -17.39 0.97
CA VAL A 37 -10.06 -17.41 2.26
C VAL A 37 -8.57 -17.19 2.10
N THR A 38 -7.93 -17.84 1.12
CA THR A 38 -6.50 -17.64 0.82
C THR A 38 -6.23 -16.19 0.42
N GLN A 39 -7.02 -15.62 -0.49
CA GLN A 39 -6.88 -14.21 -0.89
C GLN A 39 -7.07 -13.24 0.28
N ARG A 40 -8.00 -13.53 1.21
CA ARG A 40 -8.19 -12.72 2.42
C ARG A 40 -7.00 -12.81 3.37
N LYS A 41 -6.42 -14.01 3.53
CA LYS A 41 -5.22 -14.21 4.35
C LYS A 41 -4.03 -13.45 3.77
N GLU A 42 -3.81 -13.54 2.46
CA GLU A 42 -2.74 -12.80 1.76
C GLU A 42 -2.89 -11.28 1.95
N LYS A 43 -4.09 -10.74 1.72
CA LYS A 43 -4.38 -9.31 1.94
C LYS A 43 -4.17 -8.86 3.39
N ARG A 44 -4.49 -9.73 4.36
CA ARG A 44 -4.25 -9.44 5.79
C ARG A 44 -2.77 -9.46 6.10
N GLN A 45 -2.04 -10.44 5.58
CA GLN A 45 -0.60 -10.54 5.76
C GLN A 45 0.12 -9.32 5.18
N GLU A 46 -0.26 -8.92 3.97
CA GLU A 46 0.27 -7.72 3.30
C GLU A 46 0.05 -6.45 4.14
N LYS A 47 -1.11 -6.31 4.79
CA LYS A 47 -1.36 -5.20 5.72
C LYS A 47 -0.56 -5.30 7.02
N ASN A 48 -0.41 -6.50 7.58
CA ASN A 48 0.35 -6.72 8.82
C ASN A 48 1.84 -6.48 8.63
N ASP A 49 2.38 -6.82 7.46
CA ASP A 49 3.80 -6.63 7.13
C ASP A 49 4.10 -5.19 6.70
N SER A 50 3.07 -4.40 6.42
CA SER A 50 3.25 -3.01 6.05
C SER A 50 3.65 -2.13 7.23
N VAL A 51 4.32 -1.02 6.92
CA VAL A 51 4.70 -0.02 7.92
C VAL A 51 3.56 0.98 8.06
N PRO A 52 2.86 1.04 9.20
CA PRO A 52 1.83 2.06 9.40
C PRO A 52 2.43 3.45 9.26
N PHE A 53 1.75 4.35 8.54
CA PHE A 53 2.27 5.71 8.33
C PHE A 53 2.51 6.47 9.65
N LYS A 54 1.67 6.23 10.67
CA LYS A 54 1.85 6.80 12.02
C LYS A 54 3.16 6.37 12.68
N ASP A 55 3.59 5.13 12.42
CA ASP A 55 4.83 4.61 12.98
C ASP A 55 6.02 5.36 12.36
N ILE A 56 5.95 5.64 11.05
CA ILE A 56 6.94 6.45 10.32
C ILE A 56 6.99 7.88 10.86
N GLU A 57 5.86 8.48 11.21
CA GLU A 57 5.81 9.81 11.83
C GLU A 57 6.41 9.82 13.24
N SER A 58 6.14 8.77 14.03
CA SER A 58 6.60 8.63 15.41
C SER A 58 8.05 8.16 15.55
N ASP A 59 8.68 7.73 14.46
CA ASP A 59 10.05 7.24 14.45
C ASP A 59 11.04 8.36 14.79
N ARG A 60 11.72 8.19 15.92
CA ARG A 60 12.72 9.12 16.46
C ARG A 60 14.15 8.72 16.08
N SER A 61 14.33 7.66 15.30
CA SER A 61 15.65 7.30 14.80
C SER A 61 16.20 8.38 13.85
N GLU A 62 17.53 8.49 13.80
CA GLU A 62 18.21 9.41 12.89
C GLU A 62 17.72 9.18 11.46
N ASN A 63 17.29 10.23 10.77
CA ASN A 63 16.73 10.19 9.42
C ASN A 63 15.65 9.11 9.17
N LYS A 64 14.92 8.71 10.23
CA LYS A 64 13.93 7.63 10.19
C LYS A 64 14.46 6.33 9.59
N ILE A 65 15.73 6.00 9.85
CA ILE A 65 16.42 4.82 9.28
C ILE A 65 15.66 3.53 9.59
N VAL A 66 15.06 3.41 10.77
CA VAL A 66 14.31 2.19 11.16
C VAL A 66 13.07 2.02 10.28
N SER A 67 12.28 3.09 10.11
CA SER A 67 11.12 3.08 9.23
C SER A 67 11.50 2.88 7.77
N HIS A 68 12.58 3.51 7.31
CA HIS A 68 13.12 3.30 5.96
C HIS A 68 13.50 1.84 5.74
N GLY A 69 14.26 1.21 6.64
CA GLY A 69 14.65 -0.19 6.51
C GLY A 69 13.44 -1.14 6.45
N ARG A 70 12.38 -0.86 7.23
CA ARG A 70 11.12 -1.60 7.15
C ARG A 70 10.39 -1.36 5.83
N LEU A 71 10.39 -0.14 5.31
CA LEU A 71 9.83 0.17 3.98
C LEU A 71 10.58 -0.57 2.88
N VAL A 72 11.91 -0.60 2.92
CA VAL A 72 12.75 -1.37 1.98
C VAL A 72 12.39 -2.87 2.04
N GLY A 73 12.29 -3.42 3.24
CA GLY A 73 11.87 -4.82 3.43
C GLY A 73 10.48 -5.10 2.84
N PHE A 74 9.54 -4.18 3.04
CA PHE A 74 8.19 -4.28 2.49
C PHE A 74 8.18 -4.19 0.96
N THR A 75 8.89 -3.22 0.37
CA THR A 75 8.95 -3.04 -1.09
C THR A 75 9.65 -4.20 -1.78
N ASN A 76 10.66 -4.80 -1.16
CA ASN A 76 11.32 -5.99 -1.70
C ASN A 76 10.36 -7.21 -1.74
N LYS A 77 9.46 -7.32 -0.76
CA LYS A 77 8.53 -8.44 -0.64
C LYS A 77 7.27 -8.28 -1.51
N TYR A 78 6.68 -7.09 -1.55
CA TYR A 78 5.37 -6.85 -2.18
C TYR A 78 5.40 -5.92 -3.41
N LYS A 79 6.56 -5.35 -3.73
CA LYS A 79 6.77 -4.44 -4.86
C LYS A 79 5.84 -3.22 -4.83
N ASP A 80 5.67 -2.57 -5.98
CA ASP A 80 4.80 -1.43 -6.22
C ASP A 80 3.32 -1.73 -5.93
N ALA A 81 2.88 -2.96 -6.22
CA ALA A 81 1.51 -3.40 -5.98
C ALA A 81 1.12 -3.32 -4.50
N GLY A 82 2.06 -3.66 -3.60
CA GLY A 82 1.83 -3.59 -2.15
C GLY A 82 1.66 -2.15 -1.65
N LEU A 83 2.49 -1.24 -2.15
CA LEU A 83 2.39 0.18 -1.81
C LEU A 83 1.02 0.76 -2.20
N CYS A 84 0.53 0.42 -3.40
CA CYS A 84 -0.77 0.87 -3.90
C CYS A 84 -1.96 0.41 -3.02
N ARG A 85 -1.88 -0.83 -2.51
CA ARG A 85 -2.97 -1.49 -1.78
C ARG A 85 -3.04 -1.06 -0.32
N VAL A 86 -1.89 -0.87 0.31
CA VAL A 86 -1.81 -0.54 1.74
C VAL A 86 -2.01 0.95 1.97
N TYR A 87 -1.31 1.79 1.21
CA TYR A 87 -1.28 3.23 1.50
C TYR A 87 -2.38 3.99 0.77
N ASN A 88 -2.91 5.01 1.45
CA ASN A 88 -3.80 5.98 0.84
C ASN A 88 -3.03 6.92 -0.10
N LYS A 89 -3.75 7.57 -1.02
CA LYS A 89 -3.11 8.47 -2.00
C LYS A 89 -2.37 9.63 -1.32
N SER A 90 -2.97 10.22 -0.28
CA SER A 90 -2.34 11.27 0.53
C SER A 90 -1.05 10.80 1.20
N GLN A 91 -1.04 9.58 1.74
CA GLN A 91 0.15 9.00 2.37
C GLN A 91 1.26 8.75 1.35
N LEU A 92 0.92 8.27 0.15
CA LEU A 92 1.90 8.10 -0.93
C LEU A 92 2.47 9.44 -1.38
N LEU A 93 1.66 10.49 -1.47
CA LEU A 93 2.14 11.84 -1.80
C LEU A 93 3.12 12.36 -0.74
N MET A 94 2.76 12.29 0.54
CA MET A 94 3.65 12.69 1.63
C MET A 94 4.95 11.89 1.66
N LEU A 95 4.89 10.58 1.41
CA LEU A 95 6.10 9.77 1.29
C LEU A 95 6.94 10.20 0.08
N CYS A 96 6.34 10.38 -1.10
CA CYS A 96 7.06 10.86 -2.27
C CYS A 96 7.75 12.21 -2.00
N GLU A 97 7.08 13.15 -1.34
CA GLU A 97 7.65 14.43 -0.93
C GLU A 97 8.80 14.26 0.07
N ALA A 98 8.63 13.37 1.07
CA ALA A 98 9.68 13.03 2.04
C ALA A 98 10.93 12.41 1.39
N TYR A 99 10.78 11.76 0.25
CA TYR A 99 11.88 11.25 -0.58
C TYR A 99 12.33 12.24 -1.66
N GLY A 100 11.79 13.46 -1.71
CA GLY A 100 12.18 14.48 -2.69
C GLY A 100 11.67 14.22 -4.12
N VAL A 101 10.72 13.30 -4.29
CA VAL A 101 10.17 12.92 -5.60
C VAL A 101 9.12 13.95 -6.02
N ARG A 102 9.33 14.58 -7.17
CA ARG A 102 8.34 15.49 -7.76
C ARG A 102 7.13 14.72 -8.30
N VAL A 103 6.00 14.87 -7.61
CA VAL A 103 4.73 14.23 -7.97
C VAL A 103 3.60 15.27 -8.00
N THR A 104 2.64 15.07 -8.90
CA THR A 104 1.47 15.95 -9.00
C THR A 104 0.28 15.29 -8.32
N ASN A 105 -0.59 16.08 -7.69
CA ASN A 105 -1.83 15.57 -7.07
C ASN A 105 -2.76 14.84 -8.05
N ARG A 106 -2.61 15.09 -9.37
CA ARG A 106 -3.35 14.38 -10.43
C ARG A 106 -2.78 12.99 -10.74
N SER A 107 -1.59 12.65 -10.24
CA SER A 107 -0.95 11.37 -10.48
C SER A 107 -1.76 10.20 -9.90
N ASN A 108 -1.75 9.08 -10.63
CA ASN A 108 -2.37 7.82 -10.19
C ASN A 108 -1.54 7.15 -9.11
N LYS A 109 -2.19 6.35 -8.24
CA LYS A 109 -1.50 5.61 -7.17
C LYS A 109 -0.35 4.74 -7.70
N THR A 110 -0.54 4.08 -8.83
CA THR A 110 0.48 3.23 -9.47
C THR A 110 1.73 4.03 -9.84
N VAL A 111 1.54 5.22 -10.42
CA VAL A 111 2.65 6.12 -10.77
C VAL A 111 3.37 6.61 -9.51
N LEU A 112 2.62 6.95 -8.46
CA LEU A 112 3.20 7.36 -7.17
C LEU A 112 4.02 6.21 -6.54
N SER A 113 3.47 5.00 -6.51
CA SER A 113 4.15 3.84 -5.93
C SER A 113 5.41 3.43 -6.70
N ASN A 114 5.39 3.49 -8.03
CA ASN A 114 6.58 3.20 -8.84
C ASN A 114 7.71 4.19 -8.58
N LYS A 115 7.40 5.49 -8.62
CA LYS A 115 8.38 6.54 -8.34
C LYS A 115 8.91 6.47 -6.90
N LEU A 116 8.02 6.17 -5.94
CA LEU A 116 8.41 5.99 -4.55
C LEU A 116 9.33 4.78 -4.37
N MET A 117 9.06 3.66 -5.05
CA MET A 117 9.89 2.47 -4.98
C MET A 117 11.31 2.75 -5.49
N GLU A 118 11.44 3.44 -6.63
CA GLU A 118 12.73 3.85 -7.18
C GLU A 118 13.50 4.76 -6.20
N ALA A 119 12.81 5.71 -5.58
CA ALA A 119 13.42 6.59 -4.58
C ALA A 119 13.84 5.83 -3.30
N ILE A 120 13.02 4.89 -2.82
CA ILE A 120 13.35 4.04 -1.67
C ILE A 120 14.60 3.19 -1.96
N THR A 121 14.77 2.69 -3.19
CA THR A 121 15.97 1.92 -3.54
C THR A 121 17.22 2.78 -3.73
N THR A 122 17.04 4.07 -4.03
CA THR A 122 18.14 5.01 -4.30
C THR A 122 18.69 5.64 -3.02
N HIS A 123 17.82 5.89 -2.04
CA HIS A 123 18.18 6.53 -0.77
C HIS A 123 18.47 5.50 0.33
N ALA A 124 19.42 5.79 1.21
CA ALA A 124 19.74 4.95 2.37
C ALA A 124 18.88 5.26 3.62
N CYS A 125 18.09 6.35 3.57
CA CYS A 125 17.21 6.81 4.65
C CYS A 125 16.09 7.69 4.07
N ILE A 126 15.19 8.22 4.90
CA ILE A 126 14.20 9.23 4.47
C ILE A 126 14.90 10.60 4.47
N PRO A 127 15.19 11.20 3.30
CA PRO A 127 16.02 12.40 3.23
C PRO A 127 15.34 13.65 3.79
N PHE A 128 14.01 13.77 3.63
CA PHE A 128 13.24 14.91 4.15
C PHE A 128 12.26 14.42 5.22
N ILE A 129 12.69 14.55 6.47
CA ILE A 129 12.02 13.95 7.64
C ILE A 129 10.86 14.82 8.13
N TYR A 130 10.96 16.12 7.83
CA TYR A 130 9.93 17.10 8.11
C TYR A 130 9.06 17.25 6.87
N PRO A 131 7.72 17.34 7.00
CA PRO A 131 7.01 18.14 6.02
C PRO A 131 7.77 19.47 6.01
N VAL A 132 8.13 19.97 4.82
CA VAL A 132 8.40 21.39 4.69
C VAL A 132 7.11 22.02 5.16
N ASN A 133 7.06 22.33 6.46
CA ASN A 133 6.08 23.20 7.02
C ASN A 133 6.28 24.40 6.13
N ASP A 134 5.29 24.75 5.32
CA ASP A 134 5.19 26.04 4.64
C ASP A 134 5.10 27.10 5.74
N ARG A 135 6.11 27.17 6.60
CA ARG A 135 6.50 28.29 7.41
C ARG A 135 6.74 29.34 6.37
N GLN A 136 5.68 30.08 6.07
CA GLN A 136 5.64 31.13 5.08
C GLN A 136 6.78 32.07 5.48
N TYR A 137 7.89 31.98 4.77
CA TYR A 137 8.98 32.91 4.94
C TYR A 137 8.49 34.21 4.34
N THR A 138 8.15 35.18 5.17
CA THR A 138 7.96 36.53 4.69
C THR A 138 9.32 37.18 4.57
N VAL A 139 9.64 37.72 3.39
CA VAL A 139 10.80 38.61 3.22
C VAL A 139 10.54 39.85 4.07
N VAL A 140 11.30 39.99 5.16
CA VAL A 140 11.18 41.16 6.05
C VAL A 140 11.97 42.33 5.50
N GLN A 141 13.09 42.03 4.84
CA GLN A 141 13.95 43.06 4.30
C GLN A 141 14.79 42.50 3.15
N SER A 142 14.81 43.24 2.05
CA SER A 142 15.77 43.09 0.97
C SER A 142 16.58 44.38 0.88
N SER A 143 17.88 44.29 1.10
CA SER A 143 18.80 45.42 0.89
C SER A 143 19.91 44.98 -0.04
N GLU A 144 20.20 45.82 -1.03
CA GLU A 144 21.34 45.70 -1.91
C GLU A 144 22.38 46.71 -1.47
N VAL A 145 23.54 46.23 -1.02
CA VAL A 145 24.68 47.07 -0.66
C VAL A 145 25.89 46.49 -1.38
N ASP A 146 26.55 47.31 -2.19
CA ASP A 146 27.75 46.96 -2.96
C ASP A 146 27.59 45.70 -3.85
N GLY A 147 26.44 45.57 -4.54
CA GLY A 147 26.15 44.44 -5.43
C GLY A 147 25.87 43.12 -4.72
N GLN A 148 25.78 43.11 -3.39
CA GLN A 148 25.37 41.96 -2.61
C GLN A 148 23.93 42.10 -2.13
N PHE A 149 23.08 41.14 -2.54
CA PHE A 149 21.72 41.02 -2.04
C PHE A 149 21.72 40.33 -0.68
N ARG A 150 21.28 41.05 0.36
CA ARG A 150 20.96 40.45 1.66
C ARG A 150 19.46 40.36 1.82
N ILE A 151 18.95 39.13 1.93
CA ILE A 151 17.54 38.85 2.21
C ILE A 151 17.41 38.36 3.64
N ARG A 152 16.64 39.08 4.45
CA ARG A 152 16.29 38.69 5.82
C ARG A 152 14.91 38.06 5.82
N LEU A 153 14.85 36.76 6.06
CA LEU A 153 13.61 35.99 6.16
C LEU A 153 13.16 35.89 7.61
N ARG A 154 11.84 36.00 7.86
CA ARG A 154 11.22 35.73 9.16
C ARG A 154 10.30 34.53 9.05
N LEU A 155 10.40 33.65 10.04
CA LEU A 155 9.47 32.54 10.24
C LEU A 155 8.13 33.06 10.76
N THR A 156 7.06 32.72 10.07
CA THR A 156 5.70 32.88 10.57
C THR A 156 5.38 31.73 11.53
N ASN A 157 5.25 32.08 12.80
CA ASN A 157 4.77 31.28 13.94
C ASN A 157 5.40 29.90 14.20
N ALA A 158 6.26 29.85 15.22
CA ALA A 158 6.36 28.68 16.09
C ALA A 158 5.27 28.82 17.17
N ILE A 159 4.28 27.92 17.14
CA ILE A 159 3.50 27.57 18.33
C ILE A 159 4.06 26.23 18.79
#